data_AF-A0A2V7EQF7-F1
#
_entry.id   AF-A0A2V7EQF7-F1
#
_cell.length_a   1.000
_cell.length_b   1.000
_cell.length_c   1.000
_cell.angle_alpha   90.00
_cell.angle_beta   90.00
_cell.angle_gamma   90.00
#
_symmetry.space_group_name_H-M   'P 1'
#
loop_
_entity.id
_entity.type
_entity.pdbx_description
1 polymer ?
#
loop_
_entity_poly.entity_id
_entity_poly.type
_entity_poly.pdbx_seq_one_letter_code
_entity_poly.pdbx_strand_id
1 'polypeptide(L)'
;MSPEERATRLYNRVMTLHSQGKPDSAGFFLPMALQAYAMLPALDVDARYHVGVLDLTASDPAGALAQADSIRRAVPTHLFAFMLRARALELRHDLAGSRRAYSDFLTHEARERARNRPEYADHTENLDAFHEQARQVAAGQTRAP
;
A
#
# COMPACT_ATOMS: atom_id res chain seq x y z
N MET A 1 -25.08 2.61 -2.86
CA MET A 1 -23.72 2.49 -2.28
C MET A 1 -23.56 1.08 -1.77
N SER A 2 -22.76 0.27 -2.46
CA SER A 2 -22.42 -1.09 -2.05
C SER A 2 -21.55 -1.07 -0.76
N PRO A 3 -21.40 -2.22 -0.08
CA PRO A 3 -20.45 -2.35 1.03
C PRO A 3 -19.02 -1.94 0.64
N GLU A 4 -18.57 -2.31 -0.55
CA GLU A 4 -17.25 -1.98 -1.11
C GLU A 4 -17.12 -0.48 -1.33
N GLU A 5 -18.10 0.15 -2.00
CA GLU A 5 -18.11 1.61 -2.23
C GLU A 5 -18.06 2.38 -0.90
N ARG A 6 -18.72 1.87 0.14
CA ARG A 6 -18.68 2.46 1.48
C ARG A 6 -17.30 2.32 2.13
N ALA A 7 -16.66 1.16 2.01
CA ALA A 7 -15.31 0.94 2.53
C ALA A 7 -14.30 1.85 1.81
N THR A 8 -14.34 1.90 0.48
CA THR A 8 -13.48 2.76 -0.34
C THR A 8 -13.69 4.24 -0.04
N ARG A 9 -14.93 4.67 0.22
CA ARG A 9 -15.20 6.07 0.63
C ARG A 9 -14.54 6.41 1.97
N LEU A 10 -14.55 5.49 2.93
CA LEU A 10 -13.89 5.69 4.22
C LEU A 10 -12.36 5.68 4.06
N TYR A 11 -11.81 4.77 3.25
CA TYR A 11 -10.40 4.77 2.88
C TYR A 11 -9.96 6.11 2.29
N ASN A 12 -10.65 6.58 1.24
CA ASN A 12 -10.36 7.86 0.60
C ASN A 12 -10.44 9.03 1.59
N ARG A 13 -11.37 8.98 2.55
CA ARG A 13 -11.48 9.99 3.60
C ARG A 13 -10.26 10.00 4.52
N VAL A 14 -9.79 8.83 4.96
CA VAL A 14 -8.58 8.70 5.80
C VAL A 14 -7.37 9.21 5.03
N MET A 15 -7.17 8.78 3.78
CA MET A 15 -6.03 9.19 2.95
C MET A 15 -6.01 10.69 2.69
N THR A 16 -7.16 11.27 2.38
CA THR A 16 -7.30 12.72 2.16
C THR A 16 -6.96 13.52 3.43
N LEU A 17 -7.43 13.08 4.59
CA LEU A 17 -7.14 13.77 5.85
C LEU A 17 -5.67 13.64 6.25
N HIS A 18 -5.09 12.46 6.02
CA HIS A 18 -3.68 12.21 6.27
C HIS A 18 -2.79 13.10 5.39
N SER A 19 -3.06 13.18 4.08
CA SER A 19 -2.30 14.05 3.17
C SER A 19 -2.46 15.55 3.44
N GLN A 20 -3.58 15.96 4.04
CA GLN A 20 -3.81 17.32 4.51
C GLN A 20 -3.11 17.65 5.85
N GLY A 21 -2.34 16.72 6.43
CA GLY A 21 -1.69 16.93 7.72
C GLY A 21 -2.68 16.99 8.89
N LYS A 22 -3.80 16.27 8.80
CA LYS A 22 -4.83 16.19 9.86
C LYS A 22 -4.86 14.80 10.50
N PRO A 23 -3.80 14.39 11.21
CA PRO A 23 -3.66 13.03 11.73
C PRO A 23 -4.76 12.66 12.74
N ASP A 24 -5.20 13.58 13.60
CA ASP A 24 -6.29 13.31 14.55
C ASP A 24 -7.60 12.99 13.85
N SER A 25 -7.91 13.75 12.79
CA SER A 25 -9.11 13.50 11.98
C SER A 25 -8.99 12.20 11.19
N ALA A 26 -7.82 11.89 10.63
CA ALA A 26 -7.57 10.62 9.95
C ALA A 26 -7.74 9.44 10.93
N GLY A 27 -7.18 9.55 12.14
CA GLY A 27 -7.28 8.55 13.21
C GLY A 27 -8.71 8.30 13.67
N PHE A 28 -9.59 9.30 13.63
CA PHE A 28 -11.01 9.11 13.91
C PHE A 28 -11.70 8.18 12.90
N PHE A 29 -11.41 8.33 11.60
CA PHE A 29 -12.05 7.53 10.54
C PHE A 29 -11.34 6.19 10.27
N LEU A 30 -10.08 6.06 10.65
CA LEU A 30 -9.27 4.87 10.40
C LEU A 30 -9.91 3.55 10.89
N PRO A 31 -10.37 3.43 12.17
CA PRO A 31 -10.99 2.19 12.63
C PRO A 31 -12.30 1.88 11.90
N MET A 32 -13.05 2.91 11.45
CA MET A 32 -14.26 2.72 10.66
C MET A 32 -13.95 2.16 9.26
N ALA A 33 -12.87 2.64 8.63
CA ALA A 33 -12.42 2.14 7.33
C ALA A 33 -12.00 0.67 7.43
N LEU A 34 -11.16 0.32 8.43
CA LEU A 34 -10.74 -1.06 8.68
C LEU A 34 -11.95 -1.98 8.95
N GLN A 35 -12.87 -1.55 9.80
CA GLN A 35 -14.10 -2.30 10.08
C GLN A 35 -14.95 -2.49 8.83
N ALA A 36 -15.06 -1.49 7.96
CA ALA A 36 -15.82 -1.59 6.72
C ALA A 36 -15.25 -2.64 5.76
N TYR A 37 -13.92 -2.72 5.61
CA TYR A 37 -13.27 -3.79 4.85
C TYR A 37 -13.43 -5.16 5.52
N ALA A 38 -13.33 -5.24 6.85
CA ALA A 38 -13.50 -6.50 7.58
C ALA A 38 -14.91 -7.11 7.46
N MET A 39 -15.91 -6.30 7.09
CA MET A 39 -17.29 -6.75 6.84
C MET A 39 -17.52 -7.24 5.40
N LEU A 40 -16.55 -7.07 4.49
CA LEU A 40 -16.70 -7.57 3.13
C LEU A 40 -16.59 -9.11 3.12
N PRO A 41 -17.38 -9.80 2.27
CA PRO A 41 -17.36 -11.27 2.21
C PRO A 41 -16.02 -11.81 1.69
N ALA A 42 -15.29 -11.03 0.91
CA ALA A 42 -13.95 -11.32 0.43
C ALA A 42 -13.20 -10.01 0.15
N LEU A 43 -11.87 -10.07 0.20
CA LEU A 43 -11.00 -8.99 -0.22
C LEU A 43 -10.24 -9.43 -1.48
N ASP A 44 -10.45 -8.70 -2.57
CA ASP A 44 -9.59 -8.77 -3.75
C ASP A 44 -8.24 -8.08 -3.49
N VAL A 45 -7.39 -8.01 -4.51
CA VAL A 45 -6.04 -7.45 -4.37
C VAL A 45 -6.07 -5.95 -4.06
N ASP A 46 -6.99 -5.19 -4.66
CA ASP A 46 -7.13 -3.76 -4.42
C ASP A 46 -7.61 -3.47 -2.99
N ALA A 47 -8.64 -4.18 -2.53
CA ALA A 47 -9.13 -4.07 -1.16
C ALA A 47 -8.06 -4.45 -0.13
N ARG A 48 -7.25 -5.49 -0.40
CA ARG A 48 -6.09 -5.84 0.45
C ARG A 48 -5.03 -4.75 0.47
N TYR A 49 -4.79 -4.10 -0.67
CA TYR A 49 -3.86 -2.98 -0.74
C TYR A 49 -4.37 -1.80 0.10
N HIS A 50 -5.65 -1.44 -0.02
CA HIS A 50 -6.27 -0.41 0.82
C HIS A 50 -6.17 -0.70 2.32
N VAL A 51 -6.46 -1.94 2.75
CA VAL A 51 -6.28 -2.34 4.15
C VAL A 51 -4.82 -2.20 4.57
N GLY A 52 -3.86 -2.66 3.76
CA GLY A 52 -2.45 -2.54 4.08
C GLY A 52 -1.98 -1.08 4.21
N VAL A 53 -2.51 -0.16 3.40
CA VAL A 53 -2.21 1.28 3.51
C VAL A 53 -2.84 1.88 4.79
N LEU A 54 -4.03 1.43 5.18
CA LEU A 54 -4.63 1.81 6.47
C LEU A 54 -3.79 1.31 7.65
N ASP A 55 -3.29 0.07 7.58
CA ASP A 55 -2.40 -0.49 8.61
C ASP A 55 -1.10 0.34 8.71
N LEU A 56 -0.49 0.72 7.59
CA LEU A 56 0.66 1.64 7.58
C LEU A 56 0.33 3.00 8.22
N THR A 57 -0.86 3.54 7.94
CA THR A 57 -1.33 4.81 8.53
C THR A 57 -1.55 4.69 10.03
N ALA A 58 -1.92 3.51 10.51
CA ALA A 58 -2.05 3.18 11.92
C ALA A 58 -0.70 2.90 12.61
N SER A 59 0.42 2.99 11.88
CA SER A 59 1.75 2.54 12.35
C SER A 59 1.76 1.05 12.73
N ASP A 60 0.97 0.22 12.04
CA ASP A 60 0.96 -1.23 12.15
C ASP A 60 1.67 -1.89 10.95
N PRO A 61 3.00 -2.05 11.02
CA PRO A 61 3.73 -2.73 9.96
C PRO A 61 3.43 -4.24 9.89
N ALA A 62 2.91 -4.87 10.95
CA ALA A 62 2.59 -6.29 10.94
C ALA A 62 1.34 -6.56 10.10
N GLY A 63 0.28 -5.75 10.28
CA GLY A 63 -0.92 -5.77 9.45
C GLY A 63 -0.60 -5.55 7.97
N ALA A 64 0.18 -4.51 7.66
CA ALA A 64 0.60 -4.19 6.30
C ALA A 64 1.39 -5.35 5.63
N LEU A 65 2.30 -6.00 6.37
CA LEU A 65 3.03 -7.18 5.89
C LEU A 65 2.10 -8.37 5.64
N ALA A 66 1.11 -8.60 6.50
CA ALA A 66 0.13 -9.68 6.31
C ALA A 66 -0.71 -9.49 5.04
N GLN A 67 -1.06 -8.25 4.70
CA GLN A 67 -1.71 -7.94 3.42
C GLN A 67 -0.77 -8.13 2.23
N ALA A 68 0.47 -7.66 2.32
CA ALA A 68 1.49 -7.87 1.29
C ALA A 68 1.69 -9.36 0.98
N ASP A 69 1.82 -10.20 2.02
CA ASP A 69 1.99 -11.64 1.87
C ASP A 69 0.76 -12.30 1.25
N SER A 70 -0.44 -11.84 1.60
CA SER A 70 -1.68 -12.34 1.01
C SER A 70 -1.81 -11.97 -0.48
N ILE A 71 -1.43 -10.75 -0.86
CA ILE A 71 -1.39 -10.32 -2.25
C ILE A 71 -0.38 -11.19 -3.02
N ARG A 72 0.81 -11.47 -2.45
CA ARG A 72 1.81 -12.35 -3.10
C ARG A 72 1.32 -13.80 -3.25
N ARG A 73 0.55 -14.32 -2.31
CA ARG A 73 -0.06 -15.66 -2.45
C ARG A 73 -1.02 -15.72 -3.64
N ALA A 74 -1.78 -14.65 -3.89
CA ALA A 74 -2.68 -14.56 -5.03
C ALA A 74 -1.94 -14.30 -6.35
N VAL A 75 -1.00 -13.34 -6.34
CA VAL A 75 -0.20 -12.94 -7.50
C VAL A 75 1.24 -12.67 -7.03
N PRO A 76 2.18 -13.61 -7.19
CA PRO A 76 3.53 -13.53 -6.61
C PRO A 76 4.35 -12.28 -6.96
N THR A 77 4.07 -11.69 -8.12
CA THR A 77 4.79 -10.53 -8.66
C THR A 77 4.00 -9.24 -8.56
N HIS A 78 2.87 -9.19 -7.86
CA HIS A 78 2.01 -8.01 -7.82
C HIS A 78 2.70 -6.80 -7.19
N LEU A 79 2.59 -5.63 -7.82
CA LEU A 79 3.34 -4.43 -7.42
C LEU A 79 2.95 -3.91 -6.04
N PHE A 80 1.65 -3.94 -5.71
CA PHE A 80 1.13 -3.52 -4.40
C PHE A 80 1.75 -4.28 -3.23
N ALA A 81 2.12 -5.56 -3.40
CA ALA A 81 2.77 -6.29 -2.32
C ALA A 81 4.17 -5.77 -2.03
N PHE A 82 4.95 -5.41 -3.05
CA PHE A 82 6.27 -4.83 -2.86
C PHE A 82 6.19 -3.45 -2.21
N MET A 83 5.20 -2.65 -2.62
CA MET A 83 4.94 -1.34 -2.02
C MET A 83 4.66 -1.43 -0.52
N LEU A 84 3.67 -2.24 -0.12
CA LEU A 84 3.34 -2.44 1.29
C LEU A 84 4.53 -3.00 2.08
N ARG A 85 5.24 -3.97 1.52
CA ARG A 85 6.39 -4.60 2.18
C ARG A 85 7.53 -3.60 2.41
N ALA A 86 7.87 -2.78 1.42
CA ALA A 86 8.92 -1.77 1.56
C ALA A 86 8.59 -0.81 2.71
N ARG A 87 7.39 -0.21 2.69
CA ARG A 87 6.95 0.77 3.71
C ARG A 87 6.85 0.15 5.11
N ALA A 88 6.31 -1.06 5.23
CA ALA A 88 6.21 -1.72 6.51
C ALA A 88 7.60 -2.07 7.10
N LEU A 89 8.56 -2.42 6.25
CA LEU A 89 9.94 -2.70 6.69
C LEU A 89 10.69 -1.41 7.05
N GLU A 90 10.39 -0.28 6.38
CA GLU A 90 10.87 1.04 6.82
C GLU A 90 10.39 1.38 8.23
N LEU A 91 9.10 1.20 8.53
CA LEU A 91 8.53 1.41 9.86
C LEU A 91 9.15 0.49 10.93
N ARG A 92 9.60 -0.71 10.53
CA ARG A 92 10.32 -1.64 11.41
C ARG A 92 11.83 -1.37 11.50
N HIS A 93 12.32 -0.32 10.84
CA HIS A 93 13.75 -0.02 10.69
C HIS A 93 14.57 -1.16 10.05
N ASP A 94 13.94 -2.08 9.32
CA ASP A 94 14.61 -3.10 8.50
C ASP A 94 14.94 -2.52 7.12
N LEU A 95 15.98 -1.69 7.08
CA LEU A 95 16.43 -1.02 5.86
C LEU A 95 16.90 -2.00 4.79
N ALA A 96 17.49 -3.13 5.18
CA ALA A 96 17.93 -4.16 4.24
C ALA A 96 16.72 -4.85 3.59
N GLY A 97 15.71 -5.17 4.39
CA GLY A 97 14.44 -5.71 3.91
C GLY A 97 13.69 -4.75 3.01
N SER A 98 13.59 -3.48 3.39
CA SER A 98 12.96 -2.45 2.57
C SER A 98 13.66 -2.28 1.21
N ARG A 99 15.00 -2.18 1.19
CA ARG A 99 15.79 -2.11 -0.06
C ARG A 99 15.55 -3.30 -0.99
N ARG A 100 15.44 -4.51 -0.43
CA ARG A 100 15.08 -5.70 -1.21
C ARG A 100 13.70 -5.57 -1.83
N ALA A 101 12.70 -5.09 -1.08
CA ALA A 101 11.36 -4.88 -1.62
C ALA A 101 11.31 -3.83 -2.74
N TYR A 102 12.07 -2.74 -2.63
CA TYR A 102 12.24 -1.76 -3.72
C TYR A 102 12.89 -2.38 -4.97
N SER A 103 13.94 -3.18 -4.79
CA SER A 103 14.61 -3.89 -5.89
C SER A 103 13.66 -4.88 -6.58
N ASP A 104 12.88 -5.64 -5.81
CA ASP A 104 11.90 -6.59 -6.34
C ASP A 104 10.80 -5.88 -7.15
N PHE A 105 10.32 -4.73 -6.66
CA PHE A 105 9.38 -3.88 -7.40
C PHE A 105 9.93 -3.52 -8.78
N LEU A 106 11.13 -2.93 -8.84
CA LEU A 106 11.76 -2.50 -10.10
C LEU A 106 12.00 -3.67 -11.06
N THR A 107 12.32 -4.84 -10.52
CA THR A 107 12.54 -6.06 -11.32
C THR A 107 11.27 -6.52 -12.03
N HIS A 108 10.10 -6.34 -11.42
CA HIS A 108 8.83 -6.86 -11.93
C HIS A 108 7.92 -5.81 -12.58
N GLU A 109 8.16 -4.52 -12.33
CA GLU A 109 7.29 -3.42 -12.70
C GLU A 109 6.87 -3.41 -14.17
N ALA A 110 7.82 -3.42 -15.10
CA ALA A 110 7.51 -3.33 -16.53
C ALA A 110 6.59 -4.48 -16.99
N ARG A 111 6.87 -5.71 -16.53
CA ARG A 111 6.06 -6.88 -16.87
C ARG A 111 4.68 -6.84 -16.24
N GLU A 112 4.58 -6.36 -15.00
CA GLU A 112 3.28 -6.24 -14.32
C GLU A 112 2.41 -5.14 -14.91
N ARG A 113 2.97 -3.95 -15.16
CA ARG A 113 2.23 -2.85 -15.79
C ARG A 113 1.70 -3.24 -17.17
N ALA A 114 2.46 -4.02 -17.94
CA ALA A 114 2.02 -4.56 -19.23
C ALA A 114 0.80 -5.52 -19.14
N ARG A 115 0.43 -5.98 -17.94
CA ARG A 115 -0.79 -6.80 -17.74
C ARG A 115 -2.07 -5.97 -17.71
N ASN A 116 -1.99 -4.63 -17.69
CA ASN A 116 -3.14 -3.72 -17.74
C ASN A 116 -4.25 -4.06 -16.73
N ARG A 117 -3.85 -4.33 -15.48
CA ARG A 117 -4.81 -4.58 -14.40
C ARG A 117 -5.58 -3.28 -14.08
N PRO A 118 -6.90 -3.31 -13.91
CA PRO A 118 -7.69 -2.11 -13.60
C PRO A 118 -7.15 -1.34 -12.39
N GLU A 119 -6.77 -2.06 -11.33
CA GLU A 119 -6.22 -1.46 -10.11
C GLU A 119 -4.89 -0.72 -10.35
N TYR A 120 -4.11 -1.07 -11.38
CA TYR A 120 -2.92 -0.29 -11.71
C TYR A 120 -3.27 1.05 -12.35
N ALA A 121 -4.36 1.13 -13.13
CA ALA A 121 -4.83 2.39 -13.68
C ALA A 121 -5.33 3.32 -12.55
N ASP A 122 -6.11 2.77 -11.63
CA ASP A 122 -6.67 3.49 -10.47
C ASP A 122 -5.59 4.02 -9.52
N HIS A 123 -4.42 3.37 -9.48
CA HIS A 123 -3.30 3.72 -8.61
C HIS A 123 -2.04 4.18 -9.36
N THR A 124 -2.19 4.72 -10.58
CA THR A 124 -1.05 5.11 -11.43
C THR A 124 -0.11 6.08 -10.72
N GLU A 125 -0.64 7.14 -10.09
CA GLU A 125 0.16 8.14 -9.38
C GLU A 125 0.96 7.52 -8.22
N ASN A 126 0.35 6.58 -7.48
CA ASN A 126 1.01 5.89 -6.37
C ASN A 126 2.14 4.99 -6.86
N LEU A 127 1.92 4.28 -7.97
CA LEU A 127 2.94 3.42 -8.58
C LEU A 127 4.10 4.24 -9.14
N ASP A 128 3.83 5.37 -9.79
CA ASP A 128 4.85 6.27 -10.34
C ASP A 128 5.68 6.93 -9.24
N ALA A 129 5.03 7.42 -8.17
CA ALA A 129 5.73 7.95 -7.02
C ALA A 129 6.61 6.89 -6.34
N PHE A 130 6.13 5.65 -6.24
CA PHE A 130 6.91 4.54 -5.69
C PHE A 130 8.07 4.14 -6.60
N HIS A 131 7.90 4.16 -7.93
CA HIS A 131 8.97 3.94 -8.89
C HIS A 131 10.13 4.92 -8.69
N GLU A 132 9.82 6.22 -8.61
CA GLU A 132 10.84 7.26 -8.40
C GLU A 132 11.59 7.06 -7.08
N GLN A 133 10.87 6.73 -6.00
CA GLN A 133 11.49 6.41 -4.72
C GLN A 133 12.38 5.16 -4.81
N ALA A 134 11.91 4.10 -5.49
CA ALA A 134 12.67 2.87 -5.67
C ALA A 134 13.99 3.13 -6.41
N ARG A 135 13.97 3.99 -7.43
CA ARG A 135 15.18 4.39 -8.18
C ARG A 135 16.15 5.18 -7.33
N GLN A 136 15.67 6.10 -6.49
CA GLN A 136 16.51 6.86 -5.56
C GLN A 136 17.19 5.93 -4.54
N VAL A 137 16.44 4.99 -3.96
CA VAL A 137 16.97 3.97 -3.04
C VAL A 137 18.01 3.09 -3.73
N ALA A 138 17.76 2.64 -4.96
CA ALA A 138 18.70 1.85 -5.74
C ALA A 138 19.99 2.63 -6.09
N ALA A 139 19.88 3.93 -6.32
CA ALA A 139 21.02 4.81 -6.57
C ALA A 139 21.81 5.19 -5.30
N GLY A 140 21.42 4.67 -4.12
CA GLY A 140 22.02 5.03 -2.83
C GLY A 140 21.69 6.45 -2.35
N GLN A 141 20.79 7.15 -3.04
CA GLN A 141 20.33 8.49 -2.68
C GLN A 141 19.23 8.35 -1.64
N THR A 142 19.61 8.03 -0.41
CA THR A 142 18.63 7.99 0.68
C THR A 142 18.41 9.43 1.15
N ARG A 143 17.29 10.04 0.76
CA ARG A 143 16.80 11.26 1.41
C ARG A 143 16.43 10.86 2.84
N ALA A 144 17.28 11.17 3.81
CA ALA A 144 16.85 11.22 5.20
C ALA A 144 15.74 12.30 5.32
N PRO A 145 14.73 12.09 6.18
CA PRO A 145 13.75 13.14 6.48
C PRO A 145 14.42 14.43 6.97
#